data_AF-A0A2W4W7T8-F1
#
_entry.id   AF-A0A2W4W7T8-F1
#
_cell.length_a   1.000
_cell.length_b   1.000
_cell.length_c   1.000
_cell.angle_alpha   90.00
_cell.angle_beta   90.00
_cell.angle_gamma   90.00
#
_symmetry.space_group_name_H-M   'P 1'
#
loop_
_entity.id
_entity.type
_entity.pdbx_description
1 polymer ?
#
loop_
_entity_poly.entity_id
_entity_poly.type
_entity_poly.pdbx_seq_one_letter_code
_entity_poly.pdbx_strand_id
1 'polypeptide(L)'
;MVVPFIVQIVVSVGLVGYLSYRSGQDSVNQLATELRKQTVNQVGQFLNSYLATPVLINRINADAMKAGQISFQDLPQLEKHLYRQLQQFNNVSHILVGTERGDLRIVNRDPLPSLWMSDPLE
;
A
#
# COMPACT_ATOMS: atom_id res chain seq x y z
N MET A 1 -67.02 -23.77 8.53
CA MET A 1 -65.85 -24.18 7.72
C MET A 1 -64.78 -23.10 7.84
N VAL A 2 -63.75 -23.29 8.69
CA VAL A 2 -62.68 -22.30 8.97
C VAL A 2 -61.29 -22.96 9.01
N VAL A 3 -61.24 -24.21 9.50
CA VAL A 3 -60.02 -25.02 9.61
C VAL A 3 -59.20 -25.13 8.31
N PRO A 4 -59.75 -25.46 7.12
CA PRO A 4 -58.92 -25.61 5.92
C PRO A 4 -58.26 -24.31 5.45
N PHE A 5 -58.89 -23.15 5.71
CA PHE A 5 -58.36 -21.85 5.32
C PHE A 5 -57.15 -21.45 6.18
N ILE A 6 -57.19 -21.74 7.48
CA ILE A 6 -56.08 -21.49 8.40
C ILE A 6 -54.86 -22.34 7.99
N VAL A 7 -55.08 -23.61 7.66
CA VAL A 7 -54.00 -24.51 7.21
C VAL A 7 -53.32 -23.94 5.97
N GLN A 8 -54.10 -23.47 4.99
CA GLN A 8 -53.56 -22.89 3.77
C GLN A 8 -52.73 -21.62 4.02
N ILE A 9 -53.15 -20.76 4.94
CA ILE A 9 -52.39 -19.56 5.33
C ILE A 9 -51.07 -19.96 5.98
N VAL A 10 -51.10 -20.87 6.96
CA VAL A 10 -49.89 -21.30 7.67
C VAL A 10 -48.88 -21.90 6.70
N VAL A 11 -49.34 -22.75 5.78
CA VAL A 11 -48.48 -23.34 4.74
C VAL A 11 -47.88 -22.26 3.85
N SER A 12 -48.71 -21.31 3.36
CA SER A 12 -48.25 -20.27 2.44
C SER A 12 -47.24 -19.32 3.11
N VAL A 13 -47.54 -18.85 4.32
CA VAL A 13 -46.67 -17.97 5.09
C VAL A 13 -45.39 -18.68 5.52
N GLY A 14 -45.48 -19.95 5.91
CA GLY A 14 -44.31 -20.78 6.23
C GLY A 14 -43.38 -20.95 5.03
N LEU A 15 -43.93 -21.19 3.84
CA LEU A 15 -43.16 -21.34 2.61
C LEU A 15 -42.47 -20.02 2.21
N VAL A 16 -43.21 -18.91 2.24
CA VAL A 16 -42.67 -17.57 1.95
C VAL A 16 -41.62 -17.18 2.99
N GLY A 17 -41.85 -17.47 4.27
CA GLY A 17 -40.88 -17.23 5.34
C GLY A 17 -39.59 -18.01 5.15
N TYR A 18 -39.69 -19.30 4.80
CA TYR A 18 -38.52 -20.14 4.51
C TYR A 18 -37.73 -19.65 3.29
N LEU A 19 -38.43 -19.36 2.18
CA LEU A 19 -37.81 -18.85 0.97
C LEU A 19 -37.19 -17.47 1.18
N SER A 20 -37.83 -16.61 1.97
CA SER A 20 -37.32 -15.28 2.33
C SER A 20 -36.06 -15.37 3.19
N TYR A 21 -36.07 -16.24 4.20
CA TYR A 21 -34.88 -16.48 5.03
C TYR A 21 -33.70 -17.02 4.21
N ARG A 22 -33.95 -18.00 3.33
CA ARG A 22 -32.92 -18.57 2.46
C ARG A 22 -32.36 -17.51 1.50
N SER A 23 -33.23 -16.77 0.84
CA SER A 23 -32.84 -15.71 -0.10
C SER A 23 -32.08 -14.58 0.59
N GLY A 24 -32.48 -14.20 1.81
CA GLY A 24 -31.79 -13.22 2.63
C GLY A 24 -30.39 -13.67 3.01
N GLN A 25 -30.24 -14.92 3.47
CA GLN A 25 -28.94 -15.48 3.82
C GLN A 25 -27.98 -15.50 2.62
N ASP A 26 -28.46 -15.94 1.45
CA ASP A 26 -27.66 -16.00 0.23
C ASP A 26 -27.24 -14.58 -0.23
N SER A 27 -28.13 -13.59 -0.14
CA SER A 27 -27.86 -12.19 -0.51
C SER A 27 -26.82 -11.54 0.40
N VAL A 28 -26.93 -11.76 1.73
CA VAL A 28 -25.97 -11.24 2.71
C VAL A 28 -24.59 -11.87 2.50
N ASN A 29 -24.54 -13.19 2.26
CA ASN A 29 -23.28 -13.89 2.02
C ASN A 29 -22.58 -13.40 0.74
N GLN A 30 -23.34 -13.16 -0.33
CA GLN A 30 -22.81 -12.58 -1.56
C GLN A 30 -22.25 -11.18 -1.33
N LEU A 31 -23.01 -10.30 -0.66
CA LEU A 31 -22.57 -8.94 -0.36
C LEU A 31 -21.30 -8.93 0.50
N ALA A 32 -21.25 -9.75 1.56
CA ALA A 32 -20.07 -9.88 2.41
C ALA A 32 -18.83 -10.36 1.62
N THR A 33 -19.04 -11.30 0.69
CA THR A 33 -17.97 -11.80 -0.19
C THR A 33 -17.46 -10.71 -1.14
N GLU A 34 -18.36 -9.96 -1.77
CA GLU A 34 -17.97 -8.89 -2.69
C GLU A 34 -17.29 -7.73 -1.96
N LEU A 35 -17.80 -7.30 -0.81
CA LEU A 35 -17.16 -6.27 0.02
C LEU A 35 -15.73 -6.68 0.43
N ARG A 36 -15.55 -7.95 0.82
CA ARG A 36 -14.22 -8.47 1.13
C ARG A 36 -13.29 -8.41 -0.08
N LYS A 37 -13.74 -8.86 -1.26
CA LYS A 37 -12.94 -8.80 -2.50
C LYS A 37 -12.57 -7.36 -2.88
N GLN A 38 -13.53 -6.44 -2.80
CA GLN A 38 -13.31 -5.03 -3.08
C GLN A 38 -12.26 -4.43 -2.14
N THR A 39 -12.35 -4.73 -0.85
CA THR A 39 -11.38 -4.25 0.15
C THR A 39 -9.98 -4.76 -0.16
N VAL A 40 -9.82 -6.07 -0.44
CA VAL A 40 -8.52 -6.67 -0.79
C VAL A 40 -7.97 -6.06 -2.08
N ASN A 41 -8.80 -5.90 -3.11
CA ASN A 41 -8.39 -5.31 -4.38
C ASN A 41 -7.96 -3.85 -4.22
N GLN A 42 -8.69 -3.07 -3.42
CA GLN A 42 -8.36 -1.68 -3.16
C GLN A 42 -7.02 -1.54 -2.42
N VAL A 43 -6.77 -2.36 -1.40
CA VAL A 43 -5.48 -2.40 -0.72
C VAL A 43 -4.37 -2.78 -1.70
N GLY A 44 -4.58 -3.79 -2.54
CA GLY A 44 -3.62 -4.19 -3.57
C GLY A 44 -3.31 -3.09 -4.58
N GLN A 45 -4.33 -2.39 -5.08
CA GLN A 45 -4.17 -1.25 -6.00
C GLN A 45 -3.42 -0.10 -5.35
N PHE A 46 -3.77 0.25 -4.11
CA PHE A 46 -3.08 1.28 -3.35
C PHE A 46 -1.60 0.93 -3.16
N LEU A 47 -1.29 -0.28 -2.72
CA LEU A 47 0.10 -0.72 -2.53
C LEU A 47 0.88 -0.72 -3.85
N ASN A 48 0.29 -1.22 -4.95
CA ASN A 48 0.94 -1.22 -6.24
C ASN A 48 1.25 0.21 -6.71
N SER A 49 0.30 1.14 -6.55
CA SER A 49 0.51 2.54 -6.90
C SER A 49 1.51 3.25 -5.97
N TYR A 50 1.45 2.97 -4.67
CA TYR A 50 2.30 3.60 -3.66
C TYR A 50 3.76 3.13 -3.80
N LEU A 51 3.98 1.85 -4.09
CA LEU A 51 5.30 1.24 -4.21
C LEU A 51 5.94 1.38 -5.60
N ALA A 52 5.17 1.70 -6.64
CA ALA A 52 5.71 1.90 -7.99
C ALA A 52 6.80 2.97 -8.03
N THR A 53 6.59 4.09 -7.32
CA THR A 53 7.51 5.23 -7.32
C THR A 53 8.84 4.92 -6.60
N PRO A 54 8.87 4.40 -5.35
CA PRO A 54 10.11 3.99 -4.70
C PRO A 54 10.92 2.95 -5.48
N VAL A 55 10.26 1.96 -6.09
CA VAL A 55 10.93 0.94 -6.91
C VAL A 55 11.59 1.57 -8.14
N LEU A 56 10.92 2.52 -8.79
CA LEU A 56 11.47 3.24 -9.93
C LEU A 56 12.70 4.07 -9.54
N ILE A 57 12.65 4.80 -8.42
CA ILE A 57 13.77 5.58 -7.89
C ILE A 57 14.99 4.68 -7.65
N ASN A 58 14.79 3.52 -7.03
CA ASN A 58 15.87 2.56 -6.80
C ASN A 58 16.52 2.08 -8.11
N ARG A 59 15.72 1.82 -9.15
CA ARG A 59 16.25 1.43 -10.46
C ARG A 59 17.06 2.56 -11.10
N ILE A 60 16.54 3.79 -11.09
CA ILE A 60 17.24 4.97 -11.61
C ILE A 60 18.59 5.14 -10.91
N ASN A 61 18.63 5.00 -9.59
CA ASN A 61 19.88 5.14 -8.83
C ASN A 61 20.85 4.00 -9.07
N ALA A 62 20.36 2.77 -9.16
CA ALA A 62 21.19 1.62 -9.50
C ALA A 62 21.81 1.76 -10.90
N ASP A 63 21.03 2.23 -11.87
CA ASP A 63 21.49 2.44 -13.25
C ASP A 63 22.48 3.61 -13.34
N ALA A 64 22.22 4.71 -12.63
CA ALA A 64 23.14 5.85 -12.55
C ALA A 64 24.47 5.47 -11.89
N MET A 65 24.46 4.63 -10.84
CA MET A 65 25.68 4.07 -10.25
C MET A 65 26.43 3.18 -11.23
N LYS A 66 25.75 2.28 -11.94
CA LYS A 66 26.37 1.41 -12.96
C LYS A 66 26.96 2.20 -14.12
N ALA A 67 26.32 3.29 -14.50
CA ALA A 67 26.80 4.20 -15.54
C ALA A 67 27.95 5.11 -15.08
N GLY A 68 28.35 5.05 -13.80
CA GLY A 68 29.40 5.91 -13.24
C GLY A 68 28.99 7.38 -13.10
N GLN A 69 27.69 7.70 -13.17
CA GLN A 69 27.16 9.06 -13.05
C GLN A 69 27.07 9.53 -11.60
N ILE A 70 26.95 8.59 -10.67
CA ILE A 70 27.00 8.79 -9.24
C ILE A 70 27.89 7.73 -8.61
N SER A 71 28.64 8.09 -7.58
CA SER A 71 29.59 7.20 -6.91
C SER A 71 29.65 7.51 -5.41
N PHE A 72 29.87 6.48 -4.61
CA PHE A 72 30.16 6.63 -3.18
C PHE A 72 31.52 7.27 -2.89
N GLN A 73 32.38 7.40 -3.90
CA GLN A 73 33.69 8.06 -3.79
C GLN A 73 33.55 9.59 -3.80
N ASP A 74 32.48 10.13 -4.38
CA ASP A 74 32.17 11.56 -4.43
C ASP A 74 30.86 11.82 -3.68
N LEU A 75 30.96 11.86 -2.33
CA LEU A 75 29.82 12.07 -1.45
C LEU A 75 29.07 13.38 -1.73
N PRO A 76 29.72 14.54 -1.96
CA PRO A 76 29.00 15.77 -2.30
C PRO A 76 28.16 15.65 -3.58
N GLN A 77 28.68 14.98 -4.62
CA GLN A 77 27.94 14.76 -5.85
C GLN A 77 26.74 13.81 -5.62
N LEU A 78 26.95 12.74 -4.86
CA LEU A 78 25.92 11.77 -4.49
C LEU A 78 24.78 12.45 -3.74
N GLU A 79 25.06 13.18 -2.66
CA GLU A 79 24.05 13.87 -1.85
C GLU A 79 23.24 14.87 -2.67
N LYS A 80 23.92 15.65 -3.53
CA LYS A 80 23.25 16.59 -4.44
C LYS A 80 22.33 15.89 -5.43
N HIS A 81 22.74 14.73 -5.95
CA HIS A 81 21.91 13.93 -6.86
C HIS A 81 20.67 13.40 -6.14
N LEU A 82 20.86 12.78 -4.97
CA LEU A 82 19.76 12.23 -4.15
C LEU A 82 18.79 13.33 -3.71
N TYR A 83 19.28 14.51 -3.33
CA TYR A 83 18.43 15.65 -2.99
C TYR A 83 17.59 16.12 -4.18
N ARG A 84 18.19 16.25 -5.37
CA ARG A 84 17.44 16.62 -6.58
C ARG A 84 16.36 15.60 -6.93
N GLN A 85 16.68 14.32 -6.81
CA GLN A 85 15.72 13.25 -7.06
C GLN A 85 14.58 13.28 -6.04
N LEU A 86 14.90 13.53 -4.76
CA LEU A 86 13.89 13.68 -3.72
C LEU A 86 12.96 14.87 -3.97
N GLN A 87 13.44 15.96 -4.57
CA GLN A 87 12.61 17.10 -5.00
C GLN A 87 11.74 16.79 -6.25
N GLN A 88 12.15 15.83 -7.09
CA GLN A 88 11.37 15.42 -8.26
C GLN A 88 10.23 14.44 -7.91
N PHE A 89 10.41 13.61 -6.89
CA PHE A 89 9.44 12.59 -6.50
C PHE A 89 8.68 12.96 -5.22
N ASN A 90 7.66 13.81 -5.35
CA ASN A 90 6.84 14.35 -4.25
C ASN A 90 6.19 13.31 -3.31
N ASN A 91 6.15 12.04 -3.69
CA ASN A 91 5.54 10.98 -2.88
C ASN A 91 6.54 10.21 -2.00
N VAL A 92 7.81 10.64 -1.94
CA VAL A 92 8.87 9.99 -1.16
C VAL A 92 9.41 10.94 -0.09
N SER A 93 9.56 10.44 1.14
CA SER A 93 9.99 11.25 2.29
C SER A 93 11.52 11.33 2.42
N HIS A 94 12.22 10.25 2.07
CA HIS A 94 13.67 10.15 2.17
C HIS A 94 14.24 9.15 1.15
N ILE A 95 15.51 9.31 0.79
CA ILE A 95 16.29 8.31 0.04
C ILE A 95 17.49 7.94 0.90
N LEU A 96 17.66 6.64 1.16
CA LEU A 96 18.80 6.06 1.87
C LEU A 96 19.62 5.24 0.87
N VAL A 97 20.93 5.43 0.87
CA VAL A 97 21.87 4.61 0.10
C VAL A 97 22.94 4.09 1.04
N GLY A 98 23.30 2.81 0.90
CA GLY A 98 24.28 2.15 1.76
C GLY A 98 25.30 1.32 0.97
N THR A 99 26.51 1.19 1.50
CA THR A 99 27.56 0.29 0.97
C THR A 99 27.63 -1.00 1.77
N GLU A 100 28.23 -2.04 1.18
CA GLU A 100 28.52 -3.32 1.89
C GLU A 100 29.47 -3.13 3.08
N ARG A 101 30.21 -2.02 3.12
CA ARG A 101 31.14 -1.67 4.21
C ARG A 101 30.44 -0.98 5.39
N GLY A 102 29.14 -0.71 5.27
CA GLY A 102 28.35 -0.06 6.31
C GLY A 102 28.28 1.47 6.21
N ASP A 103 28.78 2.08 5.13
CA ASP A 103 28.57 3.51 4.91
C ASP A 103 27.10 3.76 4.57
N LEU A 104 26.44 4.64 5.33
CA LEU A 104 25.04 5.01 5.12
C LEU A 104 24.94 6.51 4.82
N ARG A 105 24.16 6.86 3.79
CA ARG A 105 23.84 8.25 3.44
C ARG A 105 22.34 8.40 3.26
N ILE A 106 21.75 9.29 4.03
CA ILE A 106 20.32 9.58 4.03
C ILE A 106 20.12 11.00 3.55
N VAL A 107 19.18 11.21 2.64
CA VAL A 107 18.70 12.55 2.28
C VAL A 107 17.21 12.63 2.59
N ASN A 108 16.84 13.62 3.40
CA ASN A 108 15.47 13.89 3.83
C ASN A 108 14.91 15.12 3.09
N ARG A 109 13.60 15.14 2.83
CA ARG A 109 12.97 16.28 2.14
C ARG A 109 12.90 17.49 3.05
N ASP A 110 12.42 17.26 4.26
CA ASP A 110 12.32 18.24 5.32
C ASP A 110 13.40 17.87 6.35
N PRO A 111 14.48 18.65 6.48
CA PRO A 111 15.46 18.40 7.52
C PRO A 111 14.78 18.56 8.88
N LEU A 112 14.57 17.45 9.60
CA LEU A 112 14.25 17.50 11.03
C LEU A 112 15.40 18.23 11.75
N PRO A 113 15.15 19.20 12.63
CA PRO A 113 16.18 20.09 13.18
C PRO A 113 17.27 19.47 14.09
N SER A 114 17.40 18.15 14.28
CA SER A 114 18.20 17.65 15.43
C SER A 114 18.91 16.30 15.32
N LEU A 115 19.07 15.66 14.15
CA LEU A 115 19.68 14.32 14.09
C LEU A 115 20.89 14.18 13.14
N TRP A 116 21.53 15.28 12.76
CA TRP A 116 22.59 15.27 11.72
C TRP A 116 24.03 15.27 12.24
N MET A 117 24.28 15.07 13.53
CA MET A 117 25.64 14.89 14.07
C MET A 117 25.65 13.77 15.11
N SER A 118 25.52 12.53 14.66
CA SER A 118 26.30 11.46 15.29
C SER A 118 27.41 11.11 14.33
N ASP A 119 28.51 11.84 14.44
CA ASP A 119 29.81 11.37 13.99
C ASP A 119 30.00 9.95 14.53
N PRO A 120 30.24 8.94 13.67
CA PRO A 120 30.46 7.58 14.14
C PRO A 120 31.88 7.35 14.68
N LEU A 121 32.61 8.39 15.11
CA LEU A 121 33.99 8.29 15.63
C LEU A 121 34.33 9.36 16.70
N GLU A 122 33.58 9.38 17.82
CA GLU A 122 34.17 9.64 19.14
C GLU A 122 34.04 8.38 20.01
#